data_AF-A0A5E7VUU6-F1
#
_entry.id   AF-A0A5E7VUU6-F1
#
_cell.length_a   1.000
_cell.length_b   1.000
_cell.length_c   1.000
_cell.angle_alpha   90.00
_cell.angle_beta   90.00
_cell.angle_gamma   90.00
#
_symmetry.space_group_name_H-M   'P 1'
#
loop_
_entity.id
_entity.type
_entity.pdbx_description
1 polymer ?
#
loop_
_entity_poly.entity_id
_entity_poly.type
_entity_poly.pdbx_seq_one_letter_code
_entity_poly.pdbx_strand_id
1 'polypeptide(L)'
;MTPLMAFDLAEALKRGEYPDPPLQLLAYAVHLLVSELVPAGKPVPRKGIRDTMDVLRKHRHFDMVHEIGMAWHDTRGCDAVIQRLLAQAMVELGALDRADELLDEVDQMANGNPADLEFKAQKNDYHALRGRILKQRFVLSDDVNLLTQSIACYQKRLRADPNFYLGVNVLALRARLYYRIGKPVLTLVDLANNVLRQASSAALTTPSDPWALAAASEACLALHRFLPDENWCDWAELWLYRFLAHPKCGPFEIESYFRQLREIWNGTPLDELTCAGRLARIFERHVLHTQRRWSVDARQMLRLQQNPDELERNFSDEKAFTVADIRKMLALAPNIGCVTNDRGVRMGTGFLVQGSAFGEEGLLFITNAHVISDTLPNAICRADARITFEIEADNGMPPCLVREILFNSEPGQLGNVADAPGKLDVTICRLSRTPYDAGGLPVAAAIPVPSPRTKAFIVGHPRAGELQFSLQDSVLLDVCAHERLMHYRTPTDPGSSGSPVFNKKWEVVAVHHAGSQTCRRLSGAGCYEANEGITLRSIHQDWKGSQPVWPALQY
;
A
#
# COMPACT_ATOMS: atom_id res chain seq x y z
N MET A 1 -20.48 24.88 -9.17
CA MET A 1 -19.25 24.73 -8.36
C MET A 1 -18.08 24.93 -9.28
N THR A 2 -17.23 25.92 -9.01
CA THR A 2 -15.93 26.08 -9.69
C THR A 2 -15.12 24.79 -9.48
N PRO A 3 -14.44 24.26 -10.52
CA PRO A 3 -13.59 23.09 -10.34
C PRO A 3 -12.47 23.44 -9.37
N LEU A 4 -12.28 22.63 -8.33
CA LEU A 4 -11.17 22.77 -7.38
C LEU A 4 -9.87 22.67 -8.18
N MET A 5 -9.07 23.75 -8.21
CA MET A 5 -7.78 23.73 -8.90
C MET A 5 -6.70 23.17 -7.97
N ALA A 6 -5.60 22.68 -8.54
CA ALA A 6 -4.49 22.10 -7.76
C ALA A 6 -3.92 23.09 -6.73
N PHE A 7 -3.93 24.39 -7.06
CA PHE A 7 -3.53 25.46 -6.15
C PHE A 7 -4.47 25.59 -4.94
N ASP A 8 -5.79 25.60 -5.17
CA ASP A 8 -6.78 25.69 -4.08
C ASP A 8 -6.68 24.50 -3.14
N LEU A 9 -6.42 23.32 -3.71
CA LEU A 9 -6.18 22.09 -2.95
C LEU A 9 -4.89 22.17 -2.13
N ALA A 10 -3.78 22.64 -2.71
CA ALA A 10 -2.52 22.82 -1.99
C ALA A 10 -2.69 23.76 -0.78
N GLU A 11 -3.45 24.85 -0.94
CA GLU A 11 -3.77 25.76 0.16
C GLU A 11 -4.71 25.13 1.20
N ALA A 12 -5.65 24.28 0.79
CA ALA A 12 -6.49 23.52 1.72
C ALA A 12 -5.68 22.53 2.56
N LEU A 13 -4.74 21.81 1.93
CA LEU A 13 -3.84 20.90 2.63
C LEU A 13 -2.96 21.64 3.66
N LYS A 14 -2.44 22.83 3.31
CA LYS A 14 -1.70 23.70 4.24
C LYS A 14 -2.52 24.14 5.46
N ARG A 15 -3.85 24.12 5.38
CA ARG A 15 -4.75 24.39 6.51
C ARG A 15 -5.17 23.13 7.28
N GLY A 16 -4.70 21.96 6.87
CA GLY A 16 -5.08 20.69 7.47
C GLY A 16 -6.44 20.15 6.96
N GLU A 17 -6.92 20.65 5.82
CA GLU A 17 -8.20 20.24 5.22
C GLU A 17 -7.98 19.15 4.15
N TYR A 18 -8.86 18.15 4.11
CA TYR A 18 -8.86 17.11 3.09
C TYR A 18 -10.24 17.00 2.42
N PRO A 19 -10.45 17.65 1.27
CA PRO A 19 -11.75 17.64 0.58
C PRO A 19 -12.00 16.36 -0.23
N ASP A 20 -11.26 15.27 0.05
CA ASP A 20 -11.23 14.01 -0.71
C ASP A 20 -11.05 14.21 -2.23
N PRO A 21 -9.94 14.85 -2.65
CA PRO A 21 -9.70 15.15 -4.06
C PRO A 21 -9.37 13.89 -4.87
N PRO A 22 -9.58 13.93 -6.22
CA PRO A 22 -8.97 12.98 -7.13
C PRO A 22 -7.46 12.83 -6.92
N LEU A 23 -6.93 11.61 -7.00
CA LEU A 23 -5.51 11.33 -6.74
C LEU A 23 -4.56 12.15 -7.63
N GLN A 24 -4.95 12.39 -8.89
CA GLN A 24 -4.15 13.21 -9.79
C GLN A 24 -4.11 14.68 -9.40
N LEU A 25 -5.27 15.24 -9.02
CA LEU A 25 -5.34 16.61 -8.53
C LEU A 25 -4.50 16.75 -7.26
N LEU A 26 -4.53 15.74 -6.41
CA LEU A 26 -3.70 15.65 -5.22
C LEU A 26 -2.21 15.59 -5.57
N ALA A 27 -1.81 14.73 -6.52
CA ALA A 27 -0.43 14.64 -7.00
C ALA A 27 0.07 15.96 -7.60
N TYR A 28 -0.76 16.65 -8.40
CA TYR A 28 -0.44 17.98 -8.92
C TYR A 28 -0.30 19.01 -7.80
N ALA A 29 -1.19 18.99 -6.79
CA ALA A 29 -1.09 19.88 -5.64
C ALA A 29 0.19 19.63 -4.83
N VAL A 30 0.55 18.37 -4.62
CA VAL A 30 1.81 17.97 -3.98
C VAL A 30 3.01 18.42 -4.78
N HIS A 31 3.00 18.27 -6.10
CA HIS A 31 4.06 18.75 -6.98
C HIS A 31 4.24 20.27 -6.90
N LEU A 32 3.15 21.04 -6.82
CA LEU A 32 3.20 22.49 -6.58
C LEU A 32 3.84 22.80 -5.23
N LEU A 33 3.47 22.09 -4.17
CA LEU A 33 4.04 22.26 -2.83
C LEU A 33 5.55 21.94 -2.81
N VAL A 34 5.96 20.86 -3.45
CA VAL A 34 7.37 20.47 -3.58
C VAL A 34 8.15 21.54 -4.35
N SER A 35 7.58 22.04 -5.45
CA SER A 35 8.17 23.12 -6.25
C SER A 35 8.34 24.42 -5.46
N GLU A 36 7.46 24.71 -4.49
CA GLU A 36 7.61 25.85 -3.58
C GLU A 36 8.78 25.69 -2.60
N LEU A 37 9.21 24.46 -2.29
CA LEU A 37 10.31 24.19 -1.37
C LEU A 37 11.68 24.43 -2.00
N VAL A 38 11.82 24.16 -3.31
CA VAL A 38 13.09 24.16 -4.07
C VAL A 38 13.85 25.51 -4.05
N PRO A 39 13.22 26.69 -4.21
CA PRO A 39 13.96 27.95 -4.25
C PRO A 39 14.62 28.29 -2.90
N ALA A 40 15.96 28.24 -2.86
CA ALA A 40 16.73 28.64 -1.70
C ALA A 40 16.51 30.13 -1.39
N GLY A 41 16.09 30.44 -0.15
CA GLY A 41 15.94 31.82 0.34
C GLY A 41 14.51 32.36 0.47
N LYS A 42 13.50 31.70 -0.12
CA LYS A 42 12.09 32.08 0.15
C LYS A 42 11.62 31.45 1.47
N PRO A 43 11.16 32.22 2.47
CA PRO A 43 10.66 31.64 3.71
C PRO A 43 9.38 30.84 3.44
N VAL A 44 9.37 29.57 3.85
CA VAL A 44 8.19 28.69 3.76
C VAL A 44 7.70 28.40 5.19
N PRO A 45 6.43 28.68 5.51
CA PRO A 45 5.88 28.40 6.83
C PRO A 45 5.89 26.90 7.15
N ARG A 46 6.67 26.50 8.17
CA ARG A 46 6.77 25.10 8.65
C ARG A 46 5.39 24.49 8.97
N LYS A 47 4.51 25.28 9.59
CA LYS A 47 3.19 24.84 10.03
C LYS A 47 2.36 24.26 8.86
N GLY A 48 2.29 24.97 7.73
CA GLY A 48 1.49 24.51 6.59
C GLY A 48 2.02 23.20 5.98
N ILE A 49 3.34 23.02 5.95
CA ILE A 49 3.97 21.78 5.48
C ILE A 49 3.70 20.62 6.46
N ARG A 50 3.86 20.86 7.76
CA ARG A 50 3.54 19.87 8.81
C ARG A 50 2.06 19.45 8.75
N ASP A 51 1.15 20.41 8.61
CA ASP A 51 -0.29 20.17 8.52
C ASP A 51 -0.63 19.37 7.25
N THR A 52 -0.01 19.72 6.11
CA THR A 52 -0.18 18.97 4.85
C THR A 52 0.29 17.52 5.00
N MET A 53 1.50 17.31 5.52
CA MET A 53 2.06 15.96 5.70
C MET A 53 1.21 15.13 6.68
N ASP A 54 0.70 15.73 7.77
CA ASP A 54 -0.15 15.00 8.72
C ASP A 54 -1.51 14.63 8.11
N VAL A 55 -2.12 15.50 7.30
CA VAL A 55 -3.34 15.18 6.56
C VAL A 55 -3.10 14.03 5.57
N LEU A 56 -2.06 14.13 4.74
CA LEU A 56 -1.72 13.09 3.78
C LEU A 56 -1.45 11.76 4.49
N ARG A 57 -0.76 11.79 5.63
CA ARG A 57 -0.54 10.62 6.51
C ARG A 57 -1.84 10.02 7.02
N LYS A 58 -2.79 10.82 7.53
CA LYS A 58 -4.11 10.34 8.00
C LYS A 58 -4.90 9.64 6.89
N HIS A 59 -4.74 10.10 5.65
CA HIS A 59 -5.34 9.52 4.46
C HIS A 59 -4.45 8.49 3.75
N ARG A 60 -3.30 8.14 4.35
CA ARG A 60 -2.36 7.10 3.89
C ARG A 60 -1.66 7.35 2.56
N HIS A 61 -1.54 8.61 2.14
CA HIS A 61 -0.74 9.04 0.98
C HIS A 61 0.75 9.16 1.36
N PHE A 62 1.35 8.05 1.79
CA PHE A 62 2.71 8.04 2.33
C PHE A 62 3.80 8.33 1.29
N ASP A 63 3.56 7.97 0.03
CA ASP A 63 4.35 8.36 -1.14
C ASP A 63 4.47 9.88 -1.25
N MET A 64 3.36 10.60 -1.10
CA MET A 64 3.33 12.06 -1.14
C MET A 64 3.93 12.69 0.12
N VAL A 65 3.72 12.08 1.30
CA VAL A 65 4.42 12.49 2.53
C VAL A 65 5.93 12.34 2.35
N HIS A 66 6.37 11.26 1.73
CA HIS A 66 7.77 11.02 1.41
C HIS A 66 8.31 12.08 0.44
N GLU A 67 7.60 12.38 -0.65
CA GLU A 67 8.01 13.39 -1.63
C GLU A 67 8.21 14.78 -0.99
N ILE A 68 7.23 15.25 -0.21
CA ILE A 68 7.31 16.54 0.49
C ILE A 68 8.41 16.52 1.54
N GLY A 69 8.50 15.45 2.33
CA GLY A 69 9.48 15.33 3.40
C GLY A 69 10.91 15.29 2.88
N MET A 70 11.18 14.57 1.78
CA MET A 70 12.48 14.55 1.11
C MET A 70 12.82 15.93 0.55
N ALA A 71 11.89 16.58 -0.16
CA ALA A 71 12.11 17.93 -0.68
C ALA A 71 12.45 18.94 0.44
N TRP A 72 11.78 18.84 1.59
CA TRP A 72 12.12 19.66 2.76
C TRP A 72 13.50 19.30 3.32
N HIS A 73 13.76 18.02 3.54
CA HIS A 73 15.01 17.54 4.10
C HIS A 73 16.23 18.00 3.29
N ASP A 74 16.15 17.86 1.96
CA ASP A 74 17.24 18.19 1.04
C ASP A 74 17.47 19.69 0.89
N THR A 75 16.44 20.53 1.06
CA THR A 75 16.53 21.98 0.82
C THR A 75 16.55 22.85 2.08
N ARG A 76 15.97 22.37 3.18
CA ARG A 76 15.74 23.14 4.43
C ARG A 76 16.35 22.47 5.67
N GLY A 77 16.84 21.24 5.56
CA GLY A 77 17.45 20.50 6.66
C GLY A 77 16.45 19.83 7.60
N CYS A 78 16.83 19.68 8.87
CA CYS A 78 16.10 18.87 9.84
C CYS A 78 15.06 19.69 10.64
N ASP A 79 13.80 19.29 10.55
CA ASP A 79 12.66 19.80 11.32
C ASP A 79 12.02 18.67 12.14
N ALA A 80 11.84 18.85 13.45
CA ALA A 80 11.45 17.74 14.32
C ALA A 80 10.19 16.98 13.85
N VAL A 81 9.14 17.70 13.44
CA VAL A 81 7.86 17.08 13.07
C VAL A 81 7.93 16.48 11.66
N ILE A 82 8.53 17.20 10.71
CA ILE A 82 8.64 16.73 9.31
C ILE A 82 9.47 15.45 9.27
N GLN A 83 10.58 15.37 10.01
CA GLN A 83 11.43 14.18 10.05
C GLN A 83 10.71 12.98 10.67
N ARG A 84 9.88 13.18 11.70
CA ARG A 84 9.03 12.12 12.24
C ARG A 84 8.07 11.58 11.17
N LEU A 85 7.37 12.48 10.48
CA LEU A 85 6.38 12.12 9.46
C LEU A 85 7.03 11.44 8.24
N LEU A 86 8.21 11.91 7.84
CA LEU A 86 9.01 11.32 6.76
C LEU A 86 9.51 9.93 7.14
N ALA A 87 10.09 9.75 8.34
CA ALA A 87 10.52 8.44 8.82
C ALA A 87 9.34 7.46 8.92
N GLN A 88 8.17 7.93 9.39
CA GLN A 88 6.95 7.13 9.39
C GLN A 88 6.52 6.73 7.98
N ALA A 89 6.54 7.66 7.01
CA ALA A 89 6.22 7.35 5.63
C ALA A 89 7.18 6.32 5.03
N MET A 90 8.48 6.44 5.30
CA MET A 90 9.47 5.46 4.85
C MET A 90 9.24 4.07 5.44
N VAL A 91 8.87 3.98 6.72
CA VAL A 91 8.48 2.70 7.34
C VAL A 91 7.28 2.10 6.62
N GLU A 92 6.26 2.92 6.33
CA GLU A 92 5.04 2.49 5.65
C GLU A 92 5.29 2.10 4.19
N LEU A 93 6.31 2.69 3.55
CA LEU A 93 6.76 2.37 2.20
C LEU A 93 7.80 1.24 2.12
N GLY A 94 8.18 0.66 3.26
CA GLY A 94 9.14 -0.44 3.36
C GLY A 94 10.62 -0.03 3.31
N ALA A 95 10.94 1.27 3.25
CA ALA A 95 12.30 1.80 3.27
C ALA A 95 12.86 1.87 4.70
N LEU A 96 12.97 0.70 5.35
CA LEU A 96 13.27 0.58 6.78
C LEU A 96 14.66 1.10 7.17
N ASP A 97 15.66 0.88 6.33
CA ASP A 97 17.04 1.32 6.60
C ASP A 97 17.16 2.84 6.52
N ARG A 98 16.60 3.45 5.46
CA ARG A 98 16.58 4.90 5.32
C ARG A 98 15.75 5.57 6.42
N ALA A 99 14.66 4.94 6.88
CA ALA A 99 13.91 5.42 8.03
C ALA A 99 14.76 5.44 9.31
N ASP A 100 15.58 4.41 9.54
CA ASP A 100 16.48 4.32 10.71
C ASP A 100 17.58 5.39 10.64
N GLU A 101 18.18 5.60 9.46
CA GLU A 101 19.16 6.67 9.21
C GLU A 101 18.59 8.06 9.50
N LEU A 102 17.37 8.35 9.05
CA LEU A 102 16.71 9.63 9.38
C LEU A 102 16.51 9.81 10.89
N LEU A 103 16.24 8.74 11.63
CA LEU A 103 16.11 8.81 13.10
C LEU A 103 17.48 9.01 13.77
N ASP A 104 18.57 8.47 13.21
CA ASP A 104 19.94 8.76 13.65
C ASP A 104 20.31 10.23 13.43
N GLU A 105 19.96 10.81 12.27
CA GLU A 105 20.15 12.23 11.97
C GLU A 105 19.39 13.13 12.96
N VAL A 106 18.14 12.78 13.28
CA VAL A 106 17.33 13.47 14.29
C VAL A 106 17.99 13.41 15.68
N ASP A 107 18.52 12.25 16.08
CA ASP A 107 19.20 12.10 17.37
C ASP A 107 20.48 12.95 17.43
N GLN A 108 21.24 13.04 16.33
CA GLN A 108 22.40 13.93 16.24
C GLN A 108 21.99 15.39 16.41
N MET A 109 20.92 15.84 15.75
CA MET A 109 20.41 17.20 15.86
C MET A 109 19.88 17.52 17.27
N ALA A 110 19.13 16.60 17.88
CA ALA A 110 18.60 16.76 19.23
C ALA A 110 19.72 16.80 20.28
N ASN A 111 20.80 16.03 20.09
CA ASN A 111 21.98 16.06 20.95
C ASN A 111 22.82 17.34 20.76
N GLY A 112 22.88 17.86 19.53
CA GLY A 112 23.53 19.13 19.22
C GLY A 112 22.79 20.35 19.78
N ASN A 113 21.46 20.27 19.95
CA ASN A 113 20.64 21.30 20.58
C ASN A 113 19.68 20.74 21.64
N PRO A 114 20.17 20.33 22.83
CA PRO A 114 19.34 19.73 23.88
C PRO A 114 18.31 20.67 24.49
N ALA A 115 18.33 21.97 24.17
CA ALA A 115 17.33 22.93 24.64
C ALA A 115 16.09 22.97 23.75
N ASP A 116 16.16 22.45 22.52
CA ASP A 116 15.06 22.50 21.55
C ASP A 116 13.84 21.72 22.04
N LEU A 117 12.72 22.44 22.21
CA LEU A 117 11.49 21.88 22.73
C LEU A 117 10.74 21.05 21.68
N GLU A 118 10.93 21.30 20.39
CA GLU A 118 10.27 20.54 19.33
C GLU A 118 10.83 19.12 19.28
N PHE A 119 12.15 18.95 19.27
CA PHE A 119 12.78 17.62 19.33
C PHE A 119 12.43 16.87 20.62
N LYS A 120 12.37 17.57 21.76
CA LYS A 120 11.92 16.96 23.02
C LYS A 120 10.49 16.46 22.95
N ALA A 121 9.59 17.24 22.36
CA ALA A 121 8.19 16.87 22.22
C ALA A 121 8.01 15.62 21.34
N GLN A 122 8.86 15.43 20.32
CA GLN A 122 8.79 14.29 19.39
C GLN A 122 9.58 13.06 19.87
N LYS A 123 10.37 13.16 20.94
CA LYS A 123 11.27 12.09 21.42
C LYS A 123 10.59 10.74 21.60
N ASN A 124 9.36 10.74 22.12
CA ASN A 124 8.59 9.51 22.32
C ASN A 124 8.25 8.84 20.99
N ASP A 125 7.87 9.64 19.99
CA ASP A 125 7.45 9.13 18.69
C ASP A 125 8.64 8.60 17.88
N TYR A 126 9.80 9.27 17.90
CA TYR A 126 11.02 8.74 17.26
C TYR A 126 11.38 7.37 17.82
N HIS A 127 11.33 7.24 19.15
CA HIS A 127 11.62 5.99 19.81
C HIS A 127 10.56 4.91 19.49
N ALA A 128 9.28 5.28 19.39
CA ALA A 128 8.23 4.36 18.97
C ALA A 128 8.41 3.89 17.50
N LEU A 129 8.89 4.77 16.62
CA LEU A 129 9.23 4.45 15.23
C LEU A 129 10.42 3.49 15.13
N ARG A 130 11.48 3.64 15.94
CA ARG A 130 12.57 2.65 16.00
C ARG A 130 12.06 1.26 16.40
N GLY A 131 11.19 1.21 17.40
CA GLY A 131 10.51 -0.04 17.78
C GLY A 131 9.70 -0.64 16.63
N ARG A 132 9.07 0.21 15.80
CA ARG A 132 8.27 -0.18 14.63
C ARG A 132 9.15 -0.68 13.48
N ILE A 133 10.30 -0.05 13.23
CA ILE A 133 11.29 -0.50 12.25
C ILE A 133 11.75 -1.92 12.60
N LEU A 134 12.18 -2.15 13.84
CA LEU A 134 12.59 -3.48 14.32
C LEU A 134 11.46 -4.51 14.21
N LYS A 135 10.22 -4.09 14.56
CA LYS A 135 9.03 -4.92 14.40
C LYS A 135 8.83 -5.32 12.94
N GLN A 136 8.96 -4.39 12.00
CA GLN A 136 8.77 -4.69 10.57
C GLN A 136 9.91 -5.55 10.01
N ARG A 137 11.17 -5.29 10.38
CA ARG A 137 12.29 -6.16 10.00
C ARG A 137 12.06 -7.60 10.48
N PHE A 138 11.51 -7.79 11.70
CA PHE A 138 11.09 -9.12 12.17
C PHE A 138 9.98 -9.72 11.29
N VAL A 139 8.93 -8.98 10.95
CA VAL A 139 7.84 -9.49 10.11
C VAL A 139 8.35 -9.98 8.75
N LEU A 140 9.34 -9.29 8.18
CA LEU A 140 9.92 -9.64 6.88
C LEU A 140 10.92 -10.82 6.93
N SER A 141 11.60 -11.04 8.05
CA SER A 141 12.69 -12.02 8.15
C SER A 141 12.40 -13.23 9.05
N ASP A 142 11.35 -13.15 9.89
CA ASP A 142 11.07 -14.04 11.01
C ASP A 142 12.24 -14.20 12.02
N ASP A 143 13.21 -13.28 12.04
CA ASP A 143 14.34 -13.32 12.98
C ASP A 143 13.89 -12.93 14.41
N VAL A 144 13.93 -13.92 15.31
CA VAL A 144 13.54 -13.78 16.72
C VAL A 144 14.43 -12.79 17.49
N ASN A 145 15.67 -12.53 17.02
CA ASN A 145 16.53 -11.51 17.62
C ASN A 145 15.96 -10.11 17.38
N LEU A 146 15.48 -9.82 16.18
CA LEU A 146 14.83 -8.54 15.85
C LEU A 146 13.53 -8.36 16.64
N LEU A 147 12.75 -9.43 16.83
CA LEU A 147 11.58 -9.42 17.72
C LEU A 147 11.97 -9.03 19.15
N THR A 148 13.04 -9.63 19.67
CA THR A 148 13.53 -9.35 21.03
C THR A 148 14.05 -7.92 21.17
N GLN A 149 14.76 -7.41 20.16
CA GLN A 149 15.21 -6.02 20.12
C GLN A 149 14.04 -5.04 20.09
N SER A 150 12.99 -5.32 19.29
CA SER A 150 11.77 -4.50 19.25
C SER A 150 11.07 -4.46 20.61
N ILE A 151 10.93 -5.62 21.29
CA ILE A 151 10.39 -5.69 22.66
C ILE A 151 11.23 -4.83 23.61
N ALA A 152 12.55 -4.98 23.59
CA ALA A 152 13.46 -4.26 24.48
C ALA A 152 13.37 -2.73 24.27
N CYS A 153 13.24 -2.30 23.00
CA CYS A 153 12.98 -0.91 22.65
C CYS A 153 11.71 -0.42 23.37
N TYR A 154 10.52 -0.91 23.00
CA TYR A 154 9.27 -0.42 23.61
C TYR A 154 9.23 -0.56 25.13
N GLN A 155 9.75 -1.66 25.68
CA GLN A 155 9.74 -1.92 27.11
C GLN A 155 10.63 -0.96 27.91
N LYS A 156 11.77 -0.52 27.36
CA LYS A 156 12.62 0.49 28.00
C LYS A 156 11.84 1.77 28.25
N ARG A 157 11.08 2.23 27.26
CA ARG A 157 10.26 3.45 27.39
C ARG A 157 9.05 3.23 28.29
N LEU A 158 8.38 2.09 28.17
CA LEU A 158 7.22 1.75 29.01
C LEU A 158 7.55 1.80 30.51
N ARG A 159 8.77 1.40 30.92
CA ARG A 159 9.21 1.51 32.32
C ARG A 159 9.36 2.96 32.79
N ALA A 160 9.75 3.86 31.91
CA ALA A 160 9.94 5.27 32.23
C ALA A 160 8.62 6.06 32.19
N ASP A 161 7.69 5.64 31.33
CA ASP A 161 6.45 6.36 31.03
C ASP A 161 5.34 5.33 30.73
N PRO A 162 4.72 4.74 31.77
CA PRO A 162 3.72 3.69 31.60
C PRO A 162 2.45 4.23 30.93
N ASN A 163 2.11 3.69 29.77
CA ASN A 163 0.86 4.00 29.07
C ASN A 163 0.38 2.81 28.24
N PHE A 164 -0.91 2.81 27.90
CA PHE A 164 -1.55 1.71 27.18
C PHE A 164 -0.96 1.54 25.77
N TYR A 165 -0.52 2.63 25.12
CA TYR A 165 -0.01 2.63 23.76
C TYR A 165 1.30 1.83 23.65
N LEU A 166 2.27 2.08 24.53
CA LEU A 166 3.49 1.27 24.60
C LEU A 166 3.21 -0.13 25.14
N GLY A 167 2.28 -0.23 26.10
CA GLY A 167 1.91 -1.49 26.74
C GLY A 167 1.34 -2.51 25.75
N VAL A 168 0.41 -2.10 24.88
CA VAL A 168 -0.19 -2.99 23.87
C VAL A 168 0.84 -3.49 22.85
N ASN A 169 1.78 -2.64 22.45
CA ASN A 169 2.88 -3.02 21.55
C ASN A 169 3.79 -4.08 22.19
N VAL A 170 4.19 -3.87 23.45
CA VAL A 170 4.98 -4.88 24.20
C VAL A 170 4.18 -6.17 24.38
N LEU A 171 2.88 -6.07 24.67
CA LEU A 171 1.99 -7.22 24.85
C LEU A 171 1.91 -8.08 23.58
N ALA A 172 1.60 -7.47 22.44
CA ALA A 172 1.48 -8.17 21.16
C ALA A 172 2.80 -8.88 20.78
N LEU A 173 3.93 -8.18 20.88
CA LEU A 173 5.25 -8.76 20.56
C LEU A 173 5.65 -9.88 21.52
N ARG A 174 5.39 -9.73 22.83
CA ARG A 174 5.66 -10.79 23.81
C ARG A 174 4.74 -11.99 23.64
N ALA A 175 3.47 -11.78 23.27
CA ALA A 175 2.55 -12.86 22.91
C ALA A 175 3.02 -13.61 21.66
N ARG A 176 3.56 -12.90 20.66
CA ARG A 176 4.20 -13.53 19.50
C ARG A 176 5.44 -14.34 19.88
N LEU A 177 6.30 -13.81 20.74
CA LEU A 177 7.50 -14.49 21.23
C LEU A 177 7.18 -15.75 22.07
N TYR A 178 6.07 -15.73 22.82
CA TYR A 178 5.66 -16.86 23.67
C TYR A 178 5.58 -18.18 22.89
N TYR A 179 5.06 -18.17 21.66
CA TYR A 179 4.97 -19.38 20.82
C TYR A 179 6.31 -19.89 20.28
N ARG A 180 7.36 -19.07 20.32
CA ARG A 180 8.69 -19.46 19.84
C ARG A 180 9.53 -20.09 20.93
N ILE A 181 9.45 -19.56 22.16
CA ILE A 181 10.40 -19.91 23.24
C ILE A 181 9.76 -20.22 24.60
N GLY A 182 8.43 -20.12 24.75
CA GLY A 182 7.72 -20.45 26.00
C GLY A 182 8.08 -19.52 27.17
N LYS A 183 7.38 -18.37 27.31
CA LYS A 183 7.51 -17.46 28.46
C LYS A 183 6.44 -17.71 29.54
N PRO A 184 6.64 -17.32 30.81
CA PRO A 184 5.59 -17.50 31.83
C PRO A 184 4.30 -16.76 31.49
N VAL A 185 3.21 -17.53 31.31
CA VAL A 185 1.88 -17.04 30.90
C VAL A 185 1.33 -15.98 31.87
N LEU A 186 1.51 -16.17 33.18
CA LEU A 186 1.01 -15.25 34.21
C LEU A 186 1.48 -13.81 33.99
N THR A 187 2.75 -13.62 33.60
CA THR A 187 3.28 -12.27 33.35
C THR A 187 2.69 -11.59 32.11
N LEU A 188 2.14 -12.36 31.17
CA LEU A 188 1.45 -11.85 29.98
C LEU A 188 0.00 -11.52 30.31
N VAL A 189 -0.67 -12.32 31.13
CA VAL A 189 -2.00 -12.04 31.66
C VAL A 189 -1.99 -10.75 32.48
N ASP A 190 -1.02 -10.56 33.37
CA ASP A 190 -0.87 -9.33 34.17
C ASP A 190 -0.67 -8.08 33.28
N LEU A 191 0.17 -8.22 32.26
CA LEU A 191 0.41 -7.14 31.29
C LEU A 191 -0.87 -6.83 30.50
N ALA A 192 -1.59 -7.85 30.01
CA ALA A 192 -2.84 -7.66 29.28
C ALA A 192 -3.91 -6.97 30.15
N ASN A 193 -4.09 -7.42 31.39
CA ASN A 193 -4.99 -6.77 32.35
C ASN A 193 -4.60 -5.31 32.64
N ASN A 194 -3.31 -5.01 32.74
CA ASN A 194 -2.84 -3.64 32.95
C ASN A 194 -3.16 -2.75 31.73
N VAL A 195 -2.85 -3.22 30.51
CA VAL A 195 -3.18 -2.52 29.27
C VAL A 195 -4.69 -2.28 29.18
N LEU A 196 -5.51 -3.31 29.43
CA LEU A 196 -6.97 -3.20 29.39
C LEU A 196 -7.50 -2.16 30.37
N ARG A 197 -7.01 -2.14 31.62
CA ARG A 197 -7.42 -1.15 32.63
C ARG A 197 -7.07 0.27 32.19
N GLN A 198 -5.84 0.50 31.72
CA GLN A 198 -5.39 1.83 31.27
C GLN A 198 -6.18 2.30 30.04
N ALA A 199 -6.35 1.42 29.06
CA ALA A 199 -7.09 1.69 27.84
C ALA A 199 -8.57 1.97 28.13
N SER A 200 -9.22 1.18 28.99
CA SER A 200 -10.62 1.39 29.39
C SER A 200 -10.80 2.73 30.13
N SER A 201 -9.85 3.08 31.00
CA SER A 201 -9.86 4.39 31.67
C SER A 201 -9.68 5.55 30.68
N ALA A 202 -8.73 5.42 29.74
CA ALA A 202 -8.48 6.43 28.72
C ALA A 202 -9.68 6.62 27.76
N ALA A 203 -10.38 5.54 27.41
CA ALA A 203 -11.59 5.61 26.60
C ALA A 203 -12.72 6.44 27.26
N LEU A 204 -12.73 6.52 28.59
CA LEU A 204 -13.70 7.33 29.36
C LEU A 204 -13.22 8.76 29.56
N THR A 205 -11.93 8.96 29.87
CA THR A 205 -11.38 10.28 30.21
C THR A 205 -10.96 11.09 29.00
N THR A 206 -10.59 10.42 27.91
CA THR A 206 -10.14 11.02 26.64
C THR A 206 -10.95 10.42 25.48
N PRO A 207 -12.28 10.66 25.42
CA PRO A 207 -13.17 10.00 24.47
C PRO A 207 -12.92 10.37 23.01
N SER A 208 -12.00 11.30 22.74
CA SER A 208 -11.62 11.69 21.39
C SER A 208 -10.45 10.87 20.82
N ASP A 209 -9.84 10.00 21.63
CA ASP A 209 -8.72 9.14 21.24
C ASP A 209 -9.23 7.72 20.86
N PRO A 210 -9.20 7.34 19.57
CA PRO A 210 -9.62 6.00 19.16
C PRO A 210 -8.65 4.90 19.63
N TRP A 211 -7.38 5.20 19.90
CA TRP A 211 -6.35 4.19 20.17
C TRP A 211 -6.58 3.44 21.48
N ALA A 212 -7.24 4.08 22.45
CA ALA A 212 -7.68 3.42 23.68
C ALA A 212 -8.62 2.23 23.38
N LEU A 213 -9.51 2.37 22.39
CA LEU A 213 -10.46 1.32 22.01
C LEU A 213 -9.74 0.15 21.31
N ALA A 214 -8.80 0.46 20.41
CA ALA A 214 -7.96 -0.55 19.75
C ALA A 214 -7.09 -1.32 20.78
N ALA A 215 -6.45 -0.62 21.71
CA ALA A 215 -5.61 -1.23 22.74
C ALA A 215 -6.42 -2.12 23.70
N ALA A 216 -7.65 -1.73 24.04
CA ALA A 216 -8.55 -2.55 24.83
C ALA A 216 -8.95 -3.83 24.08
N SER A 217 -9.26 -3.72 22.78
CA SER A 217 -9.55 -4.87 21.91
C SER A 217 -8.38 -5.86 21.86
N GLU A 218 -7.15 -5.38 21.63
CA GLU A 218 -5.95 -6.22 21.61
C GLU A 218 -5.63 -6.85 22.97
N ALA A 219 -5.85 -6.14 24.07
CA ALA A 219 -5.67 -6.68 25.40
C ALA A 219 -6.65 -7.83 25.67
N CYS A 220 -7.92 -7.69 25.27
CA CYS A 220 -8.90 -8.78 25.33
C CYS A 220 -8.53 -9.95 24.41
N LEU A 221 -8.01 -9.69 23.20
CA LEU A 221 -7.49 -10.74 22.32
C LEU A 221 -6.35 -11.53 23.00
N ALA A 222 -5.43 -10.82 23.67
CA ALA A 222 -4.35 -11.45 24.43
C ALA A 222 -4.89 -12.29 25.58
N LEU A 223 -5.86 -11.77 26.34
CA LEU A 223 -6.49 -12.48 27.44
C LEU A 223 -7.21 -13.74 26.96
N HIS A 224 -7.96 -13.68 25.87
CA HIS A 224 -8.59 -14.86 25.27
C HIS A 224 -7.57 -15.95 24.92
N ARG A 225 -6.40 -15.55 24.42
CA ARG A 225 -5.33 -16.49 24.06
C ARG A 225 -4.71 -17.19 25.27
N PHE A 226 -4.67 -16.53 26.44
CA PHE A 226 -4.06 -17.08 27.66
C PHE A 226 -5.08 -17.64 28.66
N LEU A 227 -6.34 -17.22 28.57
CA LEU A 227 -7.48 -17.56 29.42
C LEU A 227 -8.73 -17.81 28.53
N PRO A 228 -8.78 -18.90 27.76
CA PRO A 228 -9.81 -19.11 26.74
C PRO A 228 -11.24 -19.26 27.29
N ASP A 229 -11.40 -19.66 28.55
CA ASP A 229 -12.70 -20.01 29.16
C ASP A 229 -13.55 -18.79 29.62
N GLU A 230 -13.03 -17.56 29.50
CA GLU A 230 -13.64 -16.35 30.09
C GLU A 230 -14.34 -15.42 29.07
N ASN A 231 -14.73 -15.93 27.89
CA ASN A 231 -15.41 -15.17 26.82
C ASN A 231 -14.70 -13.86 26.40
N TRP A 232 -13.39 -13.75 26.61
CA TRP A 232 -12.61 -12.56 26.28
C TRP A 232 -12.67 -12.15 24.81
N CYS A 233 -12.97 -13.09 23.90
CA CYS A 233 -13.08 -12.74 22.50
C CYS A 233 -14.27 -11.83 22.20
N ASP A 234 -15.41 -12.03 22.87
CA ASP A 234 -16.60 -11.19 22.66
C ASP A 234 -16.33 -9.76 23.16
N TRP A 235 -15.54 -9.61 24.23
CA TRP A 235 -15.05 -8.31 24.67
C TRP A 235 -14.09 -7.67 23.66
N ALA A 236 -13.20 -8.47 23.05
CA ALA A 236 -12.30 -7.98 22.01
C ALA A 236 -13.09 -7.45 20.80
N GLU A 237 -14.14 -8.15 20.37
CA GLU A 237 -15.04 -7.70 19.31
C GLU A 237 -15.80 -6.43 19.68
N LEU A 238 -16.36 -6.35 20.89
CA LEU A 238 -17.07 -5.16 21.35
C LEU A 238 -16.18 -3.91 21.27
N TRP A 239 -14.94 -4.01 21.75
CA TRP A 239 -13.98 -2.91 21.67
C TRP A 239 -13.60 -2.58 20.23
N LEU A 240 -13.46 -3.59 19.37
CA LEU A 240 -13.20 -3.38 17.94
C LEU A 240 -14.36 -2.65 17.25
N TYR A 241 -15.62 -3.05 17.49
CA TYR A 241 -16.77 -2.34 16.92
C TYR A 241 -16.83 -0.88 17.38
N ARG A 242 -16.54 -0.60 18.65
CA ARG A 242 -16.44 0.77 19.16
C ARG A 242 -15.33 1.55 18.47
N PHE A 243 -14.16 0.94 18.28
CA PHE A 243 -13.05 1.53 17.55
C PHE A 243 -13.43 1.89 16.11
N LEU A 244 -14.03 0.95 15.39
CA LEU A 244 -14.45 1.15 13.99
C LEU A 244 -15.59 2.16 13.84
N ALA A 245 -16.45 2.30 14.85
CA ALA A 245 -17.52 3.29 14.86
C ALA A 245 -17.06 4.68 15.35
N HIS A 246 -15.82 4.83 15.79
CA HIS A 246 -15.34 6.07 16.37
C HIS A 246 -15.16 7.17 15.30
N PRO A 247 -15.63 8.42 15.50
CA PRO A 247 -15.59 9.46 14.47
C PRO A 247 -14.20 9.86 13.96
N LYS A 248 -13.16 9.65 14.78
CA LYS A 248 -11.76 9.89 14.40
C LYS A 248 -11.02 8.62 13.94
N CYS A 249 -11.71 7.50 13.79
CA CYS A 249 -11.13 6.29 13.23
C CYS A 249 -11.16 6.40 11.70
N GLY A 250 -10.05 6.87 11.12
CA GLY A 250 -9.90 7.04 9.68
C GLY A 250 -9.15 5.87 9.04
N PRO A 251 -8.80 5.98 7.74
CA PRO A 251 -8.06 4.96 7.02
C PRO A 251 -6.75 4.56 7.72
N PHE A 252 -6.01 5.55 8.27
CA PHE A 252 -4.76 5.30 8.98
C PHE A 252 -4.96 4.44 10.24
N GLU A 253 -5.91 4.81 11.11
CA GLU A 253 -6.19 4.09 12.35
C GLU A 253 -6.62 2.64 12.07
N ILE A 254 -7.58 2.46 11.15
CA ILE A 254 -8.10 1.14 10.75
C ILE A 254 -6.96 0.24 10.30
N GLU A 255 -6.15 0.69 9.35
CA GLU A 255 -5.09 -0.13 8.77
C GLU A 255 -3.94 -0.37 9.75
N SER A 256 -3.66 0.55 10.67
CA SER A 256 -2.64 0.34 11.69
C SER A 256 -3.00 -0.81 12.64
N TYR A 257 -4.26 -0.86 13.11
CA TYR A 257 -4.70 -1.97 13.97
C TYR A 257 -4.86 -3.26 13.14
N PHE A 258 -5.51 -3.20 11.98
CA PHE A 258 -5.70 -4.38 11.15
C PHE A 258 -4.36 -5.03 10.75
N ARG A 259 -3.34 -4.23 10.42
CA ARG A 259 -2.00 -4.75 10.15
C ARG A 259 -1.36 -5.42 11.36
N GLN A 260 -1.44 -4.84 12.55
CA GLN A 260 -0.91 -5.48 13.76
C GLN A 260 -1.62 -6.82 14.02
N LEU A 261 -2.93 -6.88 13.78
CA LEU A 261 -3.71 -8.12 13.87
C LEU A 261 -3.22 -9.18 12.87
N ARG A 262 -2.97 -8.81 11.61
CA ARG A 262 -2.44 -9.72 10.58
C ARG A 262 -1.00 -10.16 10.87
N GLU A 263 -0.09 -9.21 10.98
CA GLU A 263 1.36 -9.44 11.04
C GLU A 263 1.80 -10.07 12.38
N ILE A 264 1.30 -9.56 13.51
CA ILE A 264 1.79 -9.93 14.84
C ILE A 264 0.90 -11.00 15.48
N TRP A 265 -0.42 -10.83 15.39
CA TRP A 265 -1.36 -11.77 16.00
C TRP A 265 -1.69 -13.00 15.13
N ASN A 266 -1.25 -13.03 13.86
CA ASN A 266 -1.61 -14.01 12.84
C ASN A 266 -3.13 -14.10 12.61
N GLY A 267 -3.85 -12.98 12.75
CA GLY A 267 -5.28 -12.92 12.46
C GLY A 267 -5.52 -13.00 10.96
N THR A 268 -6.35 -13.94 10.54
CA THR A 268 -6.80 -14.09 9.15
C THR A 268 -8.33 -14.17 9.14
N PRO A 269 -9.03 -13.42 8.26
CA PRO A 269 -10.49 -13.45 8.21
C PRO A 269 -11.05 -14.83 7.82
N LEU A 270 -10.19 -15.73 7.33
CA LEU A 270 -10.55 -17.08 6.91
C LEU A 270 -10.66 -18.07 8.08
N ASP A 271 -10.05 -17.77 9.23
CA ASP A 271 -10.01 -18.66 10.41
C ASP A 271 -10.80 -18.06 11.57
N GLU A 272 -12.13 -18.04 11.42
CA GLU A 272 -13.06 -17.55 12.44
C GLU A 272 -13.10 -18.45 13.70
N LEU A 273 -12.40 -19.60 13.71
CA LEU A 273 -12.27 -20.43 14.91
C LEU A 273 -11.34 -19.77 15.94
N THR A 274 -10.44 -18.89 15.50
CA THR A 274 -9.58 -18.11 16.39
C THR A 274 -10.18 -16.73 16.63
N CYS A 275 -9.95 -16.18 17.83
CA CYS A 275 -10.37 -14.81 18.09
C CYS A 275 -9.69 -13.78 17.18
N ALA A 276 -8.42 -13.99 16.85
CA ALA A 276 -7.71 -13.10 15.93
C ALA A 276 -8.34 -13.12 14.53
N GLY A 277 -8.83 -14.27 14.07
CA GLY A 277 -9.53 -14.38 12.80
C GLY A 277 -10.95 -13.79 12.82
N ARG A 278 -11.70 -13.95 13.92
CA ARG A 278 -12.98 -13.25 14.13
C ARG A 278 -12.82 -11.73 14.01
N LEU A 279 -11.83 -11.16 14.70
CA LEU A 279 -11.51 -9.73 14.59
C LEU A 279 -11.09 -9.33 13.17
N ALA A 280 -10.30 -10.16 12.49
CA ALA A 280 -9.85 -9.90 11.13
C ALA A 280 -11.03 -9.87 10.14
N ARG A 281 -12.02 -10.75 10.35
CA ARG A 281 -13.26 -10.78 9.58
C ARG A 281 -14.11 -9.53 9.79
N ILE A 282 -14.18 -9.03 11.02
CA ILE A 282 -14.88 -7.77 11.33
C ILE A 282 -14.21 -6.59 10.60
N PHE A 283 -12.88 -6.53 10.62
CA PHE A 283 -12.13 -5.53 9.86
C PHE A 283 -12.43 -5.60 8.38
N GLU A 284 -12.29 -6.79 7.79
CA GLU A 284 -12.57 -7.01 6.37
C GLU A 284 -13.98 -6.53 6.05
N ARG A 285 -15.01 -7.03 6.74
CA ARG A 285 -16.40 -6.61 6.55
C ARG A 285 -16.60 -5.10 6.69
N HIS A 286 -15.93 -4.46 7.65
CA HIS A 286 -16.00 -3.02 7.80
C HIS A 286 -15.39 -2.30 6.59
N VAL A 287 -14.17 -2.66 6.18
CA VAL A 287 -13.52 -2.07 4.98
C VAL A 287 -14.37 -2.31 3.72
N LEU A 288 -15.01 -3.47 3.59
CA LEU A 288 -15.96 -3.74 2.51
C LEU A 288 -17.15 -2.79 2.51
N HIS A 289 -17.78 -2.58 3.66
CA HIS A 289 -18.98 -1.75 3.75
C HIS A 289 -18.69 -0.25 3.71
N THR A 290 -17.57 0.20 4.29
CA THR A 290 -17.26 1.64 4.42
C THR A 290 -16.31 2.15 3.35
N GLN A 291 -15.45 1.29 2.80
CA GLN A 291 -14.47 1.66 1.76
C GLN A 291 -14.74 0.99 0.41
N ARG A 292 -15.60 -0.04 0.33
CA ARG A 292 -15.88 -0.84 -0.89
C ARG A 292 -14.61 -1.48 -1.49
N ARG A 293 -13.65 -1.87 -0.64
CA ARG A 293 -12.35 -2.42 -1.06
C ARG A 293 -12.12 -3.81 -0.45
N TRP A 294 -11.86 -4.81 -1.30
CA TRP A 294 -11.31 -6.12 -0.89
C TRP A 294 -10.05 -6.40 -1.71
N SER A 295 -8.94 -6.68 -1.02
CA SER A 295 -7.76 -7.34 -1.60
C SER A 295 -7.36 -8.57 -0.78
N VAL A 296 -6.86 -9.62 -1.46
CA VAL A 296 -6.33 -10.85 -0.83
C VAL A 296 -4.84 -10.88 -1.07
N ASP A 297 -4.02 -11.10 -0.03
CA ASP A 297 -2.58 -11.23 -0.20
C ASP A 297 -2.17 -12.61 -0.76
N ALA A 298 -0.99 -12.69 -1.38
CA ALA A 298 -0.51 -13.92 -2.01
C ALA A 298 -0.30 -15.09 -1.03
N ARG A 299 0.06 -14.81 0.23
CA ARG A 299 0.27 -15.82 1.29
C ARG A 299 -1.05 -16.43 1.73
N GLN A 300 -2.09 -15.60 1.84
CA GLN A 300 -3.46 -16.00 2.11
C GLN A 300 -3.99 -16.90 0.98
N MET A 301 -3.70 -16.56 -0.28
CA MET A 301 -4.06 -17.39 -1.42
C MET A 301 -3.36 -18.76 -1.40
N LEU A 302 -2.05 -18.82 -1.08
CA LEU A 302 -1.30 -20.07 -0.99
C LEU A 302 -1.90 -21.04 0.05
N ARG A 303 -2.43 -20.51 1.16
CA ARG A 303 -3.16 -21.32 2.16
C ARG A 303 -4.51 -21.79 1.65
N LEU A 304 -5.28 -20.93 0.98
CA LEU A 304 -6.57 -21.30 0.38
C LEU A 304 -6.43 -22.44 -0.65
N GLN A 305 -5.30 -22.51 -1.36
CA GLN A 305 -5.01 -23.64 -2.25
C GLN A 305 -4.91 -24.98 -1.51
N GLN A 306 -4.45 -24.96 -0.26
CA GLN A 306 -4.27 -26.15 0.58
C GLN A 306 -5.57 -26.55 1.32
N ASN A 307 -6.55 -25.64 1.44
CA ASN A 307 -7.81 -25.84 2.17
C ASN A 307 -9.05 -25.49 1.30
N PRO A 308 -9.54 -26.40 0.43
CA PRO A 308 -10.68 -26.18 -0.47
C PRO A 308 -12.01 -25.82 0.22
N ASP A 309 -12.22 -26.29 1.46
CA ASP A 309 -13.48 -26.08 2.19
C ASP A 309 -13.61 -24.65 2.74
N GLU A 310 -12.48 -23.98 3.02
CA GLU A 310 -12.44 -22.56 3.43
C GLU A 310 -12.82 -21.63 2.28
N LEU A 311 -12.60 -22.10 1.07
CA LEU A 311 -12.90 -21.43 -0.19
C LEU A 311 -14.41 -21.33 -0.45
N GLU A 312 -15.18 -22.35 -0.10
CA GLU A 312 -16.64 -22.32 -0.30
C GLU A 312 -17.37 -21.42 0.72
N ARG A 313 -16.83 -21.29 1.94
CA ARG A 313 -17.44 -20.45 3.00
C ARG A 313 -17.21 -18.95 2.82
N ASN A 314 -16.05 -18.54 2.29
CA ASN A 314 -15.68 -17.13 2.20
C ASN A 314 -16.22 -16.43 0.94
N PHE A 315 -16.67 -17.19 -0.05
CA PHE A 315 -17.12 -16.69 -1.36
C PHE A 315 -18.60 -17.01 -1.66
N SER A 316 -19.42 -17.28 -0.63
CA SER A 316 -20.80 -17.77 -0.80
C SER A 316 -21.78 -16.78 -1.43
N ASP A 317 -21.56 -15.47 -1.27
CA ASP A 317 -22.56 -14.46 -1.65
C ASP A 317 -22.37 -13.92 -3.08
N GLU A 318 -21.21 -14.18 -3.70
CA GLU A 318 -20.97 -14.00 -5.13
C GLU A 318 -20.27 -15.25 -5.66
N LYS A 319 -20.92 -16.04 -6.54
CA LYS A 319 -20.46 -17.33 -7.13
C LYS A 319 -19.08 -17.32 -7.85
N ALA A 320 -17.99 -16.83 -7.27
CA ALA A 320 -16.98 -16.13 -8.08
C ALA A 320 -15.66 -16.86 -8.39
N PHE A 321 -15.13 -17.76 -7.56
CA PHE A 321 -13.83 -18.40 -7.84
C PHE A 321 -13.75 -19.85 -7.37
N THR A 322 -13.30 -20.76 -8.24
CA THR A 322 -13.03 -22.16 -7.93
C THR A 322 -11.61 -22.35 -7.40
N VAL A 323 -11.30 -23.51 -6.78
CA VAL A 323 -9.91 -23.90 -6.44
C VAL A 323 -8.98 -23.82 -7.66
N ALA A 324 -9.50 -24.17 -8.85
CA ALA A 324 -8.74 -24.07 -10.09
C ALA A 324 -8.42 -22.61 -10.46
N ASP A 325 -9.33 -21.68 -10.17
CA ASP A 325 -9.08 -20.24 -10.39
C ASP A 325 -8.02 -19.71 -9.44
N ILE A 326 -8.04 -20.12 -8.16
CA ILE A 326 -7.00 -19.73 -7.19
C ILE A 326 -5.63 -20.26 -7.57
N ARG A 327 -5.54 -21.52 -8.03
CA ARG A 327 -4.26 -22.06 -8.54
C ARG A 327 -3.75 -21.25 -9.73
N LYS A 328 -4.64 -20.85 -10.65
CA LYS A 328 -4.26 -19.98 -11.77
C LYS A 328 -3.76 -18.63 -11.29
N MET A 329 -4.46 -18.00 -10.34
CA MET A 329 -4.09 -16.71 -9.75
C MET A 329 -2.71 -16.76 -9.09
N LEU A 330 -2.43 -17.80 -8.31
CA LEU A 330 -1.13 -17.99 -7.67
C LEU A 330 0.00 -18.19 -8.66
N ALA A 331 -0.26 -18.90 -9.77
CA ALA A 331 0.71 -19.07 -10.85
C ALA A 331 1.08 -17.73 -11.54
N LEU A 332 0.30 -16.66 -11.35
CA LEU A 332 0.64 -15.33 -11.86
C LEU A 332 1.70 -14.64 -11.00
N ALA A 333 1.73 -14.91 -9.69
CA ALA A 333 2.53 -14.17 -8.72
C ALA A 333 4.05 -14.12 -9.03
N PRO A 334 4.71 -15.20 -9.51
CA PRO A 334 6.12 -15.14 -9.90
C PRO A 334 6.42 -14.14 -11.03
N ASN A 335 5.40 -13.69 -11.76
CA ASN A 335 5.55 -12.78 -12.89
C ASN A 335 5.25 -11.33 -12.52
N ILE A 336 4.84 -11.02 -11.29
CA ILE A 336 4.48 -9.66 -10.86
C ILE A 336 5.52 -9.19 -9.85
N GLY A 337 6.16 -8.07 -10.16
CA GLY A 337 7.25 -7.51 -9.37
C GLY A 337 6.90 -6.16 -8.79
N CYS A 338 7.41 -5.89 -7.59
CA CYS A 338 7.42 -4.57 -7.00
C CYS A 338 8.63 -3.79 -7.52
N VAL A 339 8.40 -2.55 -7.95
CA VAL A 339 9.46 -1.64 -8.40
C VAL A 339 9.86 -0.75 -7.23
N THR A 340 11.14 -0.78 -6.88
CA THR A 340 11.77 0.06 -5.87
C THR A 340 12.88 0.92 -6.48
N ASN A 341 13.23 2.02 -5.82
CA ASN A 341 14.47 2.72 -6.11
C ASN A 341 15.67 2.07 -5.40
N ASP A 342 16.86 2.63 -5.59
CA ASP A 342 18.13 2.21 -5.00
C ASP A 342 18.15 2.32 -3.45
N ARG A 343 17.23 3.11 -2.88
CA ARG A 343 17.00 3.28 -1.43
C ARG A 343 15.93 2.35 -0.87
N GLY A 344 15.37 1.45 -1.68
CA GLY A 344 14.34 0.51 -1.26
C GLY A 344 12.94 1.10 -1.10
N VAL A 345 12.71 2.34 -1.52
CA VAL A 345 11.37 2.94 -1.55
C VAL A 345 10.59 2.32 -2.70
N ARG A 346 9.43 1.75 -2.40
CA ARG A 346 8.53 1.14 -3.39
C ARG A 346 7.74 2.23 -4.11
N MET A 347 7.83 2.23 -5.44
CA MET A 347 7.28 3.28 -6.31
C MET A 347 6.14 2.77 -7.19
N GLY A 348 6.06 1.45 -7.41
CA GLY A 348 5.02 0.88 -8.24
C GLY A 348 5.10 -0.63 -8.39
N THR A 349 4.36 -1.11 -9.37
CA THR A 349 4.28 -2.52 -9.77
C THR A 349 4.72 -2.63 -11.23
N GLY A 350 5.20 -3.79 -11.63
CA GLY A 350 5.27 -4.17 -13.02
C GLY A 350 5.16 -5.69 -13.16
N PHE A 351 5.20 -6.18 -14.39
CA PHE A 351 4.99 -7.58 -14.64
C PHE A 351 5.76 -8.10 -15.86
N LEU A 352 6.07 -9.38 -15.84
CA LEU A 352 6.75 -10.09 -16.91
C LEU A 352 5.74 -10.61 -17.93
N VAL A 353 6.07 -10.48 -19.20
CA VAL A 353 5.38 -11.14 -20.32
C VAL A 353 6.39 -11.82 -21.22
N GLN A 354 5.92 -12.78 -22.02
CA GLN A 354 6.74 -13.37 -23.07
C GLN A 354 7.11 -12.31 -24.11
N GLY A 355 8.41 -12.13 -24.35
CA GLY A 355 8.93 -11.19 -25.33
C GLY A 355 8.46 -11.50 -26.75
N SER A 356 8.09 -12.75 -27.04
CA SER A 356 7.50 -13.15 -28.32
C SER A 356 6.20 -12.40 -28.63
N ALA A 357 5.50 -11.89 -27.61
CA ALA A 357 4.36 -10.98 -27.79
C ALA A 357 4.76 -9.68 -28.52
N PHE A 358 6.03 -9.27 -28.40
CA PHE A 358 6.62 -8.06 -28.98
C PHE A 358 7.70 -8.37 -30.04
N GLY A 359 7.89 -9.64 -30.42
CA GLY A 359 8.94 -10.04 -31.37
C GLY A 359 10.35 -10.11 -30.77
N GLU A 360 10.45 -10.15 -29.44
CA GLU A 360 11.69 -10.21 -28.67
C GLU A 360 11.91 -11.60 -28.06
N GLU A 361 13.15 -11.97 -27.78
CA GLU A 361 13.45 -13.21 -27.06
C GLU A 361 13.35 -13.05 -25.54
N GLY A 362 13.04 -14.13 -24.81
CA GLY A 362 12.99 -14.14 -23.35
C GLY A 362 11.77 -13.41 -22.77
N LEU A 363 11.84 -13.02 -21.49
CA LEU A 363 10.78 -12.25 -20.84
C LEU A 363 11.10 -10.75 -20.86
N LEU A 364 10.05 -9.95 -21.02
CA LEU A 364 10.11 -8.49 -20.91
C LEU A 364 9.31 -8.04 -19.69
N PHE A 365 9.83 -7.04 -18.98
CA PHE A 365 9.15 -6.41 -17.86
C PHE A 365 8.42 -5.15 -18.33
N ILE A 366 7.14 -5.04 -18.00
CA ILE A 366 6.28 -3.91 -18.33
C ILE A 366 5.89 -3.19 -17.04
N THR A 367 6.03 -1.87 -17.02
CA THR A 367 5.54 -0.98 -15.96
C THR A 367 5.15 0.37 -16.57
N ASN A 368 4.75 1.34 -15.74
CA ASN A 368 4.49 2.69 -16.23
C ASN A 368 5.76 3.50 -16.45
N ALA A 369 5.69 4.45 -17.38
CA ALA A 369 6.79 5.38 -17.64
C ALA A 369 6.99 6.36 -16.48
N HIS A 370 5.92 6.77 -15.80
CA HIS A 370 6.05 7.57 -14.58
C HIS A 370 6.67 6.79 -13.39
N VAL A 371 6.78 5.46 -13.48
CA VAL A 371 7.46 4.64 -12.47
C VAL A 371 8.94 4.48 -12.83
N ILE A 372 9.25 4.04 -14.06
CA ILE A 372 10.64 3.91 -14.56
C ILE A 372 10.78 4.66 -15.87
N SER A 373 11.66 5.65 -15.91
CA SER A 373 12.04 6.35 -17.14
C SER A 373 13.36 7.11 -16.94
N ASP A 374 14.17 7.15 -17.99
CA ASP A 374 15.40 7.96 -18.03
C ASP A 374 15.13 9.40 -18.48
N THR A 375 13.93 9.68 -18.99
CA THR A 375 13.55 10.96 -19.62
C THR A 375 12.49 11.73 -18.85
N LEU A 376 11.64 11.05 -18.09
CA LEU A 376 10.57 11.70 -17.33
C LEU A 376 11.07 12.21 -15.98
N PRO A 377 10.80 13.50 -15.64
CA PRO A 377 11.02 14.00 -14.30
C PRO A 377 10.25 13.19 -13.26
N ASN A 378 10.88 12.87 -12.13
CA ASN A 378 10.33 12.13 -10.98
C ASN A 378 10.13 10.61 -11.18
N ALA A 379 10.31 10.08 -12.39
CA ALA A 379 10.41 8.63 -12.58
C ALA A 379 11.77 8.11 -12.09
N ILE A 380 11.83 6.84 -11.67
CA ILE A 380 13.11 6.22 -11.30
C ILE A 380 13.92 6.01 -12.58
N CYS A 381 15.15 6.53 -12.59
CA CYS A 381 16.12 6.22 -13.64
C CYS A 381 16.38 4.70 -13.68
N ARG A 382 16.56 4.11 -14.86
CA ARG A 382 16.78 2.66 -14.99
C ARG A 382 17.96 2.15 -14.16
N ALA A 383 18.97 2.99 -13.95
CA ALA A 383 20.16 2.65 -13.17
C ALA A 383 19.85 2.43 -11.67
N ASP A 384 18.82 3.12 -11.17
CA ASP A 384 18.42 3.10 -9.77
C ASP A 384 17.21 2.20 -9.54
N ALA A 385 16.51 1.79 -10.60
CA ALA A 385 15.39 0.87 -10.52
C ALA A 385 15.85 -0.53 -10.05
N ARG A 386 15.11 -1.06 -9.09
CA ARG A 386 15.26 -2.40 -8.50
C ARG A 386 13.90 -3.09 -8.56
N ILE A 387 13.86 -4.35 -9.00
CA ILE A 387 12.62 -5.11 -9.14
C ILE A 387 12.70 -6.34 -8.23
N THR A 388 11.78 -6.45 -7.28
CA THR A 388 11.68 -7.60 -6.38
C THR A 388 10.41 -8.39 -6.67
N PHE A 389 10.55 -9.71 -6.79
CA PHE A 389 9.42 -10.64 -6.89
C PHE A 389 9.24 -11.29 -5.53
N GLU A 390 8.05 -11.17 -4.94
CA GLU A 390 7.82 -11.48 -3.51
C GLU A 390 8.25 -12.89 -3.13
N ILE A 391 7.87 -13.90 -3.93
CA ILE A 391 8.20 -15.31 -3.67
C ILE A 391 9.72 -15.55 -3.67
N GLU A 392 10.48 -14.87 -4.52
CA GLU A 392 11.94 -15.00 -4.55
C GLU A 392 12.63 -14.15 -3.48
N ALA A 393 12.08 -12.97 -3.17
CA ALA A 393 12.60 -12.10 -2.11
C ALA A 393 12.52 -12.81 -0.76
N ASP A 394 11.44 -13.57 -0.50
CA ASP A 394 11.30 -14.42 0.68
C ASP A 394 12.39 -15.51 0.75
N ASN A 395 12.95 -15.93 -0.39
CA ASN A 395 14.08 -16.86 -0.47
C ASN A 395 15.45 -16.15 -0.40
N GLY A 396 15.49 -14.85 -0.05
CA GLY A 396 16.72 -14.07 0.11
C GLY A 396 17.39 -13.66 -1.20
N MET A 397 16.69 -13.74 -2.33
CA MET A 397 17.25 -13.38 -3.63
C MET A 397 17.38 -11.85 -3.77
N PRO A 398 18.49 -11.34 -4.35
CA PRO A 398 18.66 -9.91 -4.54
C PRO A 398 17.69 -9.36 -5.60
N PRO A 399 17.33 -8.06 -5.55
CA PRO A 399 16.50 -7.43 -6.57
C PRO A 399 17.10 -7.56 -7.98
N CYS A 400 16.23 -7.72 -8.98
CA CYS A 400 16.60 -7.64 -10.38
C CYS A 400 16.88 -6.18 -10.77
N LEU A 401 17.94 -5.94 -11.55
CA LEU A 401 18.26 -4.65 -12.14
C LEU A 401 17.62 -4.49 -13.54
N VAL A 402 17.29 -3.26 -13.93
CA VAL A 402 16.90 -2.93 -15.31
C VAL A 402 18.14 -2.84 -16.18
N ARG A 403 18.31 -3.78 -17.11
CA ARG A 403 19.47 -3.85 -18.01
C ARG A 403 19.33 -2.84 -19.15
N GLU A 404 18.15 -2.79 -19.76
CA GLU A 404 17.88 -2.04 -20.98
C GLU A 404 16.40 -1.66 -21.05
N ILE A 405 16.11 -0.41 -21.40
CA ILE A 405 14.77 0.04 -21.77
C ILE A 405 14.63 -0.14 -23.29
N LEU A 406 13.71 -0.99 -23.73
CA LEU A 406 13.45 -1.25 -25.15
C LEU A 406 12.40 -0.30 -25.72
N PHE A 407 11.46 0.13 -24.89
CA PHE A 407 10.39 1.05 -25.27
C PHE A 407 9.99 1.91 -24.08
N ASN A 408 9.75 3.18 -24.34
CA ASN A 408 9.27 4.14 -23.36
C ASN A 408 8.30 5.12 -24.05
N SER A 409 7.18 5.40 -23.39
CA SER A 409 6.16 6.30 -23.89
C SER A 409 5.63 7.18 -22.75
N GLU A 410 5.62 8.50 -22.96
CA GLU A 410 5.23 9.48 -21.95
C GLU A 410 3.74 9.37 -21.55
N PRO A 411 3.37 9.80 -20.33
CA PRO A 411 1.99 9.81 -19.89
C PRO A 411 1.11 10.83 -20.64
N GLY A 412 -0.13 10.44 -20.89
CA GLY A 412 -1.22 11.33 -21.29
C GLY A 412 -2.00 11.88 -20.09
N GLN A 413 -2.91 12.81 -20.34
CA GLN A 413 -3.89 13.26 -19.36
C GLN A 413 -5.00 12.22 -19.20
N LEU A 414 -5.49 12.05 -17.97
CA LEU A 414 -6.54 11.08 -17.62
C LEU A 414 -7.84 11.32 -18.38
N GLY A 415 -8.40 10.25 -18.92
CA GLY A 415 -9.66 10.28 -19.67
C GLY A 415 -9.56 11.11 -20.95
N ASN A 416 -8.38 11.58 -21.34
CA ASN A 416 -8.20 12.39 -22.53
C ASN A 416 -7.98 11.51 -23.75
N VAL A 417 -9.07 11.16 -24.42
CA VAL A 417 -9.04 10.39 -25.67
C VAL A 417 -8.35 11.15 -26.81
N ALA A 418 -8.30 12.48 -26.76
CA ALA A 418 -7.71 13.32 -27.81
C ALA A 418 -6.19 13.46 -27.71
N ASP A 419 -5.56 13.01 -26.61
CA ASP A 419 -4.11 12.95 -26.52
C ASP A 419 -3.52 12.00 -27.60
N ALA A 420 -2.30 12.29 -28.04
CA ALA A 420 -1.63 11.54 -29.10
C ALA A 420 -1.62 10.03 -28.80
N PRO A 421 -1.85 9.15 -29.80
CA PRO A 421 -1.85 7.70 -29.61
C PRO A 421 -0.59 7.16 -28.93
N GLY A 422 0.56 7.79 -29.17
CA GLY A 422 1.86 7.42 -28.58
C GLY A 422 2.09 7.94 -27.15
N LYS A 423 1.07 8.45 -26.44
CA LYS A 423 1.14 8.76 -25.00
C LYS A 423 0.49 7.63 -24.19
N LEU A 424 1.30 6.63 -23.88
CA LEU A 424 0.88 5.36 -23.30
C LEU A 424 1.35 5.18 -21.87
N ASP A 425 2.15 6.09 -21.30
CA ASP A 425 2.65 5.95 -19.92
C ASP A 425 3.26 4.57 -19.64
N VAL A 426 4.06 4.03 -20.55
CA VAL A 426 4.55 2.64 -20.48
C VAL A 426 6.05 2.59 -20.70
N THR A 427 6.71 1.77 -19.89
CA THR A 427 8.09 1.35 -20.06
C THR A 427 8.14 -0.16 -20.21
N ILE A 428 8.83 -0.63 -21.26
CA ILE A 428 9.14 -2.03 -21.49
C ILE A 428 10.65 -2.19 -21.42
N CYS A 429 11.13 -3.06 -20.54
CA CYS A 429 12.54 -3.22 -20.28
C CYS A 429 12.96 -4.69 -20.10
N ARG A 430 14.25 -4.96 -20.35
CA ARG A 430 14.89 -6.23 -20.04
C ARG A 430 15.47 -6.17 -18.64
N LEU A 431 15.17 -7.17 -17.83
CA LEU A 431 15.79 -7.34 -16.53
C LEU A 431 17.12 -8.11 -16.66
N SER A 432 18.03 -7.86 -15.73
CA SER A 432 19.30 -8.59 -15.58
C SER A 432 19.10 -10.09 -15.35
N ARG A 433 18.00 -10.46 -14.70
CA ARG A 433 17.54 -11.83 -14.49
C ARG A 433 16.01 -11.83 -14.36
N THR A 434 15.40 -13.00 -14.53
CA THR A 434 13.97 -13.25 -14.27
C THR A 434 13.83 -14.31 -13.19
N PRO A 435 12.69 -14.38 -12.48
CA PRO A 435 12.44 -15.44 -11.52
C PRO A 435 12.46 -16.82 -12.15
N TYR A 436 12.88 -17.84 -11.40
CA TYR A 436 12.98 -19.21 -11.92
C TYR A 436 11.63 -19.77 -12.41
N ASP A 437 10.56 -19.47 -11.69
CA ASP A 437 9.20 -19.94 -12.00
C ASP A 437 8.40 -18.95 -12.88
N ALA A 438 9.04 -17.89 -13.38
CA ALA A 438 8.38 -16.93 -14.26
C ALA A 438 8.27 -17.46 -15.68
N GLY A 439 7.04 -17.68 -16.14
CA GLY A 439 6.70 -18.03 -17.52
C GLY A 439 6.18 -16.86 -18.35
N GLY A 440 6.12 -15.66 -17.78
CA GLY A 440 5.41 -14.51 -18.35
C GLY A 440 3.89 -14.63 -18.17
N LEU A 441 3.23 -13.52 -17.91
CA LEU A 441 1.77 -13.46 -17.86
C LEU A 441 1.17 -13.64 -19.26
N PRO A 442 0.06 -14.40 -19.38
CA PRO A 442 -0.65 -14.54 -20.65
C PRO A 442 -1.27 -13.20 -21.05
N VAL A 443 -1.15 -12.83 -22.32
CA VAL A 443 -1.68 -11.59 -22.88
C VAL A 443 -2.97 -11.87 -23.64
N ALA A 444 -4.00 -11.05 -23.41
CA ALA A 444 -5.27 -11.18 -24.09
C ALA A 444 -5.15 -10.77 -25.57
N ALA A 445 -5.68 -11.60 -26.48
CA ALA A 445 -5.66 -11.31 -27.92
C ALA A 445 -6.59 -10.15 -28.34
N ALA A 446 -7.62 -9.87 -27.55
CA ALA A 446 -8.59 -8.82 -27.82
C ALA A 446 -9.03 -8.14 -26.52
N ILE A 447 -9.45 -6.88 -26.64
CA ILE A 447 -10.02 -6.13 -25.52
C ILE A 447 -11.46 -6.63 -25.31
N PRO A 448 -11.84 -6.95 -24.06
CA PRO A 448 -13.19 -7.40 -23.78
C PRO A 448 -14.21 -6.27 -23.95
N VAL A 449 -15.42 -6.61 -24.41
CA VAL A 449 -16.50 -5.63 -24.59
C VAL A 449 -17.02 -5.16 -23.23
N PRO A 450 -17.11 -3.84 -22.98
CA PRO A 450 -17.68 -3.31 -21.74
C PRO A 450 -19.09 -3.80 -21.49
N SER A 451 -19.34 -4.29 -20.27
CA SER A 451 -20.69 -4.66 -19.81
C SER A 451 -20.70 -4.72 -18.28
N PRO A 452 -21.86 -4.62 -17.62
CA PRO A 452 -21.96 -4.80 -16.17
C PRO A 452 -21.44 -6.15 -15.65
N ARG A 453 -21.24 -7.14 -16.54
CA ARG A 453 -20.72 -8.48 -16.20
C ARG A 453 -19.27 -8.69 -16.62
N THR A 454 -18.70 -7.77 -17.41
CA THR A 454 -17.32 -7.85 -17.88
C THR A 454 -16.40 -7.40 -16.76
N LYS A 455 -15.43 -8.24 -16.40
CA LYS A 455 -14.55 -7.98 -15.26
C LYS A 455 -13.18 -7.49 -15.69
N ALA A 456 -12.61 -6.62 -14.87
CA ALA A 456 -11.24 -6.14 -14.95
C ALA A 456 -10.65 -6.24 -13.54
N PHE A 457 -9.74 -7.19 -13.32
CA PHE A 457 -9.09 -7.42 -12.03
C PHE A 457 -7.71 -6.80 -12.02
N ILE A 458 -7.19 -6.44 -10.85
CA ILE A 458 -5.81 -5.96 -10.69
C ILE A 458 -5.09 -6.89 -9.73
N VAL A 459 -3.83 -7.19 -10.03
CA VAL A 459 -2.91 -7.81 -9.09
C VAL A 459 -1.64 -6.98 -9.04
N GLY A 460 -1.21 -6.56 -7.86
CA GLY A 460 -0.02 -5.72 -7.73
C GLY A 460 0.35 -5.41 -6.29
N HIS A 461 1.18 -4.41 -6.08
CA HIS A 461 1.70 -4.01 -4.76
C HIS A 461 1.10 -2.68 -4.29
N PRO A 462 -0.20 -2.63 -3.93
CA PRO A 462 -0.81 -1.43 -3.38
C PRO A 462 -0.12 -1.02 -2.08
N ARG A 463 0.03 0.30 -1.92
CA ARG A 463 0.68 1.01 -0.81
C ARG A 463 2.01 0.43 -0.40
N ALA A 464 2.84 0.02 -1.36
CA ALA A 464 4.14 -0.56 -1.08
C ALA A 464 4.06 -1.85 -0.21
N GLY A 465 2.90 -2.50 -0.16
CA GLY A 465 2.65 -3.70 0.65
C GLY A 465 2.94 -5.01 -0.09
N GLU A 466 2.56 -6.12 0.54
CA GLU A 466 2.54 -7.46 -0.08
C GLU A 466 1.69 -7.47 -1.36
N LEU A 467 1.98 -8.41 -2.24
CA LEU A 467 1.26 -8.66 -3.49
C LEU A 467 -0.19 -8.96 -3.17
N GLN A 468 -1.09 -8.19 -3.76
CA GLN A 468 -2.51 -8.21 -3.47
C GLN A 468 -3.33 -8.41 -4.74
N PHE A 469 -4.34 -9.26 -4.64
CA PHE A 469 -5.35 -9.51 -5.66
C PHE A 469 -6.60 -8.71 -5.36
N SER A 470 -6.91 -7.71 -6.18
CA SER A 470 -8.13 -6.90 -6.08
C SER A 470 -9.25 -7.52 -6.92
N LEU A 471 -10.23 -8.14 -6.25
CA LEU A 471 -11.24 -9.00 -6.89
C LEU A 471 -12.66 -8.41 -6.92
N GLN A 472 -12.95 -7.48 -6.02
CA GLN A 472 -14.29 -6.91 -5.86
C GLN A 472 -14.48 -5.61 -6.63
N ASP A 473 -15.74 -5.23 -6.86
CA ASP A 473 -16.18 -4.14 -7.77
C ASP A 473 -15.41 -4.06 -9.09
N SER A 474 -14.92 -5.22 -9.57
CA SER A 474 -13.95 -5.33 -10.66
C SER A 474 -14.64 -5.31 -12.02
N VAL A 475 -15.22 -4.19 -12.44
CA VAL A 475 -16.08 -4.09 -13.64
C VAL A 475 -15.46 -3.20 -14.72
N LEU A 476 -15.41 -3.69 -15.95
CA LEU A 476 -15.05 -2.88 -17.11
C LEU A 476 -16.21 -1.95 -17.50
N LEU A 477 -15.97 -0.65 -17.44
CA LEU A 477 -16.97 0.38 -17.69
C LEU A 477 -17.01 0.85 -19.14
N ASP A 478 -15.85 1.13 -19.72
CA ASP A 478 -15.75 1.78 -21.03
C ASP A 478 -14.40 1.48 -21.69
N VAL A 479 -14.35 1.58 -23.02
CA VAL A 479 -13.12 1.49 -23.82
C VAL A 479 -13.26 2.54 -24.91
N CYS A 480 -12.24 3.39 -25.07
CA CYS A 480 -12.30 4.45 -26.08
C CYS A 480 -12.28 3.88 -27.52
N ALA A 481 -12.74 4.66 -28.50
CA ALA A 481 -12.90 4.21 -29.89
C ALA A 481 -11.61 3.68 -30.55
N HIS A 482 -10.45 4.22 -30.18
CA HIS A 482 -9.13 3.77 -30.66
C HIS A 482 -8.51 2.69 -29.77
N GLU A 483 -9.27 2.16 -28.82
CA GLU A 483 -8.84 1.07 -27.95
C GLU A 483 -7.56 1.38 -27.14
N ARG A 484 -7.17 2.65 -26.99
CA ARG A 484 -6.00 3.10 -26.21
C ARG A 484 -6.24 3.01 -24.71
N LEU A 485 -7.34 3.62 -24.29
CA LEU A 485 -7.77 3.73 -22.90
C LEU A 485 -8.93 2.78 -22.62
N MET A 486 -8.91 2.19 -21.44
CA MET A 486 -10.06 1.51 -20.84
C MET A 486 -10.34 2.03 -19.43
N HIS A 487 -11.62 2.23 -19.11
CA HIS A 487 -12.06 2.61 -17.78
C HIS A 487 -12.71 1.43 -17.07
N TYR A 488 -12.33 1.20 -15.83
CA TYR A 488 -12.88 0.13 -15.03
C TYR A 488 -12.95 0.53 -13.56
N ARG A 489 -13.78 -0.14 -12.78
CA ARG A 489 -13.70 -0.08 -11.32
C ARG A 489 -13.00 -1.32 -10.84
N THR A 490 -12.11 -1.14 -9.87
CA THR A 490 -11.41 -2.16 -9.08
C THR A 490 -10.77 -1.41 -7.90
N PRO A 491 -10.76 -1.94 -6.68
CA PRO A 491 -9.97 -1.38 -5.59
C PRO A 491 -8.49 -1.21 -5.98
N THR A 492 -8.03 0.03 -6.02
CA THR A 492 -6.63 0.41 -6.25
C THR A 492 -6.19 1.37 -5.17
N ASP A 493 -4.89 1.36 -4.91
CA ASP A 493 -4.23 2.27 -3.98
C ASP A 493 -2.91 2.74 -4.60
N PRO A 494 -2.31 3.85 -4.14
CA PRO A 494 -0.97 4.28 -4.57
C PRO A 494 0.02 3.11 -4.54
N GLY A 495 0.84 2.91 -5.57
CA GLY A 495 1.68 1.71 -5.74
C GLY A 495 1.09 0.62 -6.64
N SER A 496 -0.21 0.68 -6.95
CA SER A 496 -0.80 -0.13 -8.01
C SER A 496 -0.38 0.32 -9.42
N SER A 497 0.23 1.50 -9.59
CA SER A 497 0.76 1.95 -10.89
C SER A 497 1.64 0.89 -11.52
N GLY A 498 1.36 0.55 -12.77
CA GLY A 498 2.07 -0.46 -13.57
C GLY A 498 1.56 -1.88 -13.34
N SER A 499 0.54 -2.07 -12.50
CA SER A 499 -0.06 -3.40 -12.29
C SER A 499 -0.75 -3.92 -13.54
N PRO A 500 -0.64 -5.22 -13.83
CA PRO A 500 -1.44 -5.85 -14.88
C PRO A 500 -2.93 -5.81 -14.54
N VAL A 501 -3.73 -5.45 -15.53
CA VAL A 501 -5.20 -5.55 -15.50
C VAL A 501 -5.61 -6.83 -16.21
N PHE A 502 -6.34 -7.70 -15.54
CA PHE A 502 -6.74 -9.01 -16.04
C PHE A 502 -8.21 -9.10 -16.41
N ASN A 503 -8.52 -9.91 -17.42
CA ASN A 503 -9.88 -10.37 -17.67
C ASN A 503 -10.23 -11.60 -16.78
N LYS A 504 -11.44 -12.15 -16.93
CA LYS A 504 -11.88 -13.36 -16.20
C LYS A 504 -11.08 -14.63 -16.49
N LYS A 505 -10.30 -14.66 -17.58
CA LYS A 505 -9.44 -15.78 -17.94
C LYS A 505 -8.02 -15.63 -17.38
N TRP A 506 -7.77 -14.58 -16.59
CA TRP A 506 -6.43 -14.23 -16.07
C TRP A 506 -5.43 -13.88 -17.18
N GLU A 507 -5.92 -13.35 -18.30
CA GLU A 507 -5.10 -12.78 -19.37
C GLU A 507 -5.00 -11.26 -19.17
N VAL A 508 -3.81 -10.70 -19.32
CA VAL A 508 -3.55 -9.27 -19.20
C VAL A 508 -4.19 -8.55 -20.39
N VAL A 509 -5.04 -7.56 -20.11
CA VAL A 509 -5.71 -6.72 -21.11
C VAL A 509 -5.14 -5.30 -21.16
N ALA A 510 -4.60 -4.81 -20.05
CA ALA A 510 -4.05 -3.46 -19.91
C ALA A 510 -3.02 -3.35 -18.79
N VAL A 511 -2.34 -2.21 -18.77
CA VAL A 511 -1.49 -1.73 -17.66
C VAL A 511 -2.29 -0.66 -16.91
N HIS A 512 -2.49 -0.85 -15.60
CA HIS A 512 -3.08 0.20 -14.76
C HIS A 512 -2.12 1.37 -14.67
N HIS A 513 -2.58 2.59 -14.94
CA HIS A 513 -1.71 3.77 -14.84
C HIS A 513 -2.28 4.90 -14.00
N ALA A 514 -3.60 4.99 -13.83
CA ALA A 514 -4.20 6.04 -13.02
C ALA A 514 -5.64 5.70 -12.56
N GLY A 515 -6.18 6.53 -11.68
CA GLY A 515 -7.59 6.48 -11.29
C GLY A 515 -8.08 7.78 -10.64
N SER A 516 -9.39 8.00 -10.70
CA SER A 516 -10.06 9.18 -10.13
C SER A 516 -11.54 8.90 -9.82
N GLN A 517 -12.07 9.54 -8.78
CA GLN A 517 -13.51 9.57 -8.51
C GLN A 517 -14.31 10.35 -9.56
N THR A 518 -13.63 11.16 -10.39
CA THR A 518 -14.23 12.05 -11.39
C THR A 518 -13.56 11.95 -12.75
N CYS A 519 -13.17 10.73 -13.16
CA CYS A 519 -12.71 10.45 -14.52
C CYS A 519 -13.73 10.94 -15.56
N ARG A 520 -13.28 11.73 -16.55
CA ARG A 520 -14.11 12.08 -17.70
C ARG A 520 -14.51 10.80 -18.42
N ARG A 521 -15.77 10.67 -18.85
CA ARG A 521 -16.16 9.48 -19.64
C ARG A 521 -15.34 9.40 -20.92
N LEU A 522 -14.85 8.20 -21.28
CA LEU A 522 -14.21 7.97 -22.58
C LEU A 522 -15.21 8.15 -23.73
N SER A 523 -16.45 7.76 -23.49
CA SER A 523 -17.57 7.95 -24.41
C SER A 523 -18.69 8.80 -23.78
N GLY A 524 -19.16 9.81 -24.51
CA GLY A 524 -20.24 10.71 -24.08
C GLY A 524 -19.80 11.84 -23.14
N ALA A 525 -20.77 12.46 -22.47
CA ALA A 525 -20.54 13.61 -21.59
C ALA A 525 -20.52 13.21 -20.09
N GLY A 526 -19.82 13.99 -19.28
CA GLY A 526 -19.79 13.86 -17.81
C GLY A 526 -18.54 13.16 -17.26
N CYS A 527 -18.58 12.87 -15.95
CA CYS A 527 -17.53 12.17 -15.22
C CYS A 527 -18.10 11.03 -14.36
N TYR A 528 -17.26 10.07 -13.98
CA TYR A 528 -17.57 9.02 -13.01
C TYR A 528 -16.30 8.52 -12.29
N GLU A 529 -16.49 7.76 -11.22
CA GLU A 529 -15.39 7.05 -10.56
C GLU A 529 -14.88 5.89 -11.42
N ALA A 530 -13.59 5.93 -11.75
CA ALA A 530 -12.91 4.85 -12.45
C ALA A 530 -11.40 4.86 -12.28
N ASN A 531 -10.81 3.68 -12.42
CA ASN A 531 -9.44 3.51 -12.85
C ASN A 531 -9.35 3.62 -14.38
N GLU A 532 -8.20 4.05 -14.85
CA GLU A 532 -7.81 4.06 -16.27
C GLU A 532 -6.65 3.09 -16.48
N GLY A 533 -6.77 2.31 -17.55
CA GLY A 533 -5.74 1.38 -18.01
C GLY A 533 -5.36 1.67 -19.45
N ILE A 534 -4.07 1.50 -19.74
CA ILE A 534 -3.52 1.56 -21.08
C ILE A 534 -3.54 0.15 -21.66
N THR A 535 -4.28 -0.06 -22.75
CA THR A 535 -4.49 -1.41 -23.26
C THR A 535 -3.20 -2.01 -23.84
N LEU A 536 -2.98 -3.30 -23.64
CA LEU A 536 -1.83 -3.99 -24.25
C LEU A 536 -1.90 -3.93 -25.79
N ARG A 537 -3.10 -3.82 -26.36
CA ARG A 537 -3.29 -3.66 -27.80
C ARG A 537 -2.69 -2.35 -28.32
N SER A 538 -2.90 -1.24 -27.62
CA SER A 538 -2.33 0.05 -28.04
C SER A 538 -0.81 0.08 -27.86
N ILE A 539 -0.29 -0.52 -26.79
CA ILE A 539 1.15 -0.72 -26.58
C ILE A 539 1.77 -1.53 -27.71
N HIS A 540 1.13 -2.63 -28.14
CA HIS A 540 1.62 -3.45 -29.25
C HIS A 540 1.60 -2.72 -30.60
N GLN A 541 0.60 -1.87 -30.83
CA GLN A 541 0.50 -1.07 -32.06
C GLN A 541 1.62 -0.03 -32.13
N ASP A 542 1.90 0.65 -31.02
CA ASP A 542 2.93 1.69 -30.95
C ASP A 542 4.34 1.07 -30.96
N TRP A 543 4.52 -0.06 -30.27
CA TRP A 543 5.76 -0.86 -30.29
C TRP A 543 6.24 -1.19 -31.72
N LYS A 544 5.32 -1.54 -32.62
CA LYS A 544 5.66 -1.95 -33.98
C LYS A 544 6.06 -0.78 -34.91
N GLY A 545 5.89 0.47 -34.48
CA GLY A 545 5.96 1.63 -35.36
C GLY A 545 4.79 1.62 -36.34
N SER A 546 3.92 2.63 -36.28
CA SER A 546 2.72 2.84 -37.09
C SER A 546 2.71 2.19 -38.50
N GLN A 547 2.12 0.99 -38.61
CA GLN A 547 1.36 0.57 -39.80
C GLN A 547 0.12 -0.24 -39.37
N PRO A 548 -1.11 0.26 -39.59
CA PRO A 548 -2.30 -0.56 -39.42
C PRO A 548 -2.49 -1.41 -40.67
N VAL A 549 -2.29 -2.72 -40.56
CA VAL A 549 -2.88 -3.68 -41.51
C VAL A 549 -3.68 -4.68 -40.71
N TRP A 550 -4.99 -4.47 -40.65
CA TRP A 550 -5.96 -5.54 -40.40
C TRP A 550 -6.93 -5.58 -41.59
N PRO A 551 -7.25 -6.78 -42.11
CA PRO A 551 -8.27 -6.91 -43.13
C PRO A 551 -9.62 -6.53 -42.55
N ALA A 552 -10.39 -5.73 -43.29
CA ALA A 552 -11.75 -5.38 -42.94
C ALA A 552 -12.58 -6.65 -42.67
N LEU A 553 -13.28 -6.68 -41.55
CA LEU A 553 -14.35 -7.64 -41.29
C LEU A 553 -15.41 -7.43 -42.38
N GLN A 554 -15.59 -8.42 -43.26
CA GLN A 554 -16.78 -8.51 -44.10
C GLN A 554 -17.95 -8.90 -43.19
N TYR A 555 -19.03 -8.12 -43.31
CA TYR A 555 -20.27 -8.22 -42.55
C TYR A 555 -20.93 -9.60 -42.58
#